data_AF-A0A0G0ARL5-F1
#
_entry.id   AF-A0A0G0ARL5-F1
#
_cell.length_a   1.000
_cell.length_b   1.000
_cell.length_c   1.000
_cell.angle_alpha   90.00
_cell.angle_beta   90.00
_cell.angle_gamma   90.00
#
_symmetry.space_group_name_H-M   'P 1'
#
loop_
_entity.id
_entity.type
_entity.pdbx_description
1 polymer ?
#
loop_
_entity_poly.entity_id
_entity_poly.type
_entity_poly.pdbx_seq_one_letter_code
_entity_poly.pdbx_strand_id
1 'polypeptide(L)'
;MYVKQSFTPPPAFPASAKNDLNSMWEGVPILKRTIDLYKIYYNFAELFPKKDKYTIGATCEKYIVEIIEILLQAGYLPKEEKLPFIKKASDKFDILKVFIRLLRELNIIDQKKYLALQTIIQEIGRMFGGWMKSLPQNHL
;
A
#
# COMPACT_ATOMS: atom_id res chain seq x y z
N MET A 1 13.68 -16.14 -20.83
CA MET A 1 12.50 -15.40 -21.32
C MET A 1 11.94 -14.56 -20.18
N TYR A 2 12.20 -13.25 -20.17
CA TYR A 2 11.62 -12.34 -19.19
C TYR A 2 10.27 -11.87 -19.71
N VAL A 3 9.18 -12.27 -19.04
CA VAL A 3 7.84 -11.75 -19.33
C VAL A 3 7.83 -10.27 -18.95
N LYS A 4 7.94 -9.39 -19.95
CA LYS A 4 7.60 -7.97 -19.78
C LYS A 4 6.12 -7.93 -19.40
N GLN A 5 5.82 -7.76 -18.11
CA GLN A 5 4.50 -7.31 -17.68
C GLN A 5 4.28 -5.95 -18.38
N SER A 6 3.48 -5.96 -19.43
CA SER A 6 3.01 -4.77 -20.11
C SER A 6 2.34 -3.89 -19.07
N PHE A 7 3.01 -2.79 -18.70
CA PHE A 7 2.41 -1.68 -17.98
C PHE A 7 1.30 -1.13 -18.88
N THR A 8 0.07 -1.62 -18.72
CA THR A 8 -1.08 -0.94 -19.28
C THR A 8 -1.19 0.37 -18.51
N PRO A 9 -1.07 1.54 -19.18
CA PRO A 9 -1.23 2.80 -18.49
C PRO A 9 -2.61 2.78 -17.83
N PRO A 10 -2.72 3.23 -16.57
CA PRO A 10 -4.03 3.33 -15.93
C PRO A 10 -4.97 4.11 -16.86
N PRO A 11 -6.24 3.68 -16.98
CA PRO A 11 -7.21 4.37 -17.83
C PRO A 11 -7.15 5.87 -17.53
N ALA A 12 -7.13 6.68 -18.59
CA ALA A 12 -6.90 8.12 -18.51
C ALA A 12 -7.63 8.73 -17.32
N PHE A 13 -6.90 9.44 -16.47
CA PHE A 13 -7.45 10.16 -15.32
C PHE A 13 -8.75 10.84 -15.75
N PRO A 14 -9.89 10.58 -15.08
CA PRO A 14 -11.14 11.22 -15.48
C PRO A 14 -10.94 12.74 -15.40
N ALA A 15 -11.14 13.42 -16.52
CA ALA A 15 -10.89 14.85 -16.72
C ALA A 15 -11.70 15.78 -15.78
N SER A 16 -12.55 15.22 -14.92
CA SER A 16 -13.35 15.90 -13.91
C SER A 16 -12.77 15.84 -12.49
N ALA A 17 -11.61 15.21 -12.27
CA ALA A 17 -10.95 15.22 -10.98
C ALA A 17 -10.54 16.65 -10.62
N LYS A 18 -11.28 17.26 -9.68
CA LYS A 18 -10.87 18.50 -9.02
C LYS A 18 -9.44 18.28 -8.50
N ASN A 19 -8.61 19.32 -8.54
CA ASN A 19 -7.15 19.33 -8.31
C ASN A 19 -6.68 18.91 -6.89
N ASP A 20 -7.45 18.10 -6.18
CA ASP A 20 -7.24 17.67 -4.81
C ASP A 20 -7.14 16.13 -4.77
N LEU A 21 -6.06 15.65 -4.16
CA LEU A 21 -5.81 14.22 -3.97
C LEU A 21 -6.95 13.54 -3.21
N ASN A 22 -7.76 14.22 -2.39
CA ASN A 22 -8.83 13.54 -1.66
C ASN A 22 -10.03 13.16 -2.56
N SER A 23 -10.34 13.96 -3.58
CA SER A 23 -11.43 13.72 -4.52
C SER A 23 -11.15 12.57 -5.51
N MET A 24 -9.88 12.21 -5.70
CA MET A 24 -9.48 11.16 -6.64
C MET A 24 -9.83 9.74 -6.19
N TRP A 25 -10.16 9.53 -4.90
CA TRP A 25 -10.28 8.18 -4.33
C TRP A 25 -11.46 7.96 -3.37
N GLU A 26 -12.53 8.77 -3.42
CA GLU A 26 -13.66 8.68 -2.49
C GLU A 26 -14.33 7.29 -2.43
N GLY A 27 -14.16 6.44 -3.45
CA GLY A 27 -14.70 5.08 -3.50
C GLY A 27 -13.82 3.97 -2.93
N VAL A 28 -12.56 4.24 -2.53
CA VAL A 28 -11.60 3.20 -2.10
C VAL A 28 -10.98 3.58 -0.75
N PRO A 29 -11.65 3.29 0.38
CA PRO A 29 -11.19 3.75 1.69
C PRO A 29 -9.83 3.16 2.09
N ILE A 30 -9.50 1.95 1.62
CA ILE A 30 -8.20 1.32 1.88
C ILE A 30 -7.05 2.05 1.20
N LEU A 31 -7.28 2.61 0.00
CA LEU A 31 -6.28 3.39 -0.73
C LEU A 31 -5.95 4.67 0.03
N LYS A 32 -6.97 5.38 0.53
CA LYS A 32 -6.78 6.55 1.39
C LYS A 32 -5.92 6.21 2.60
N ARG A 33 -6.21 5.09 3.27
CA ARG A 33 -5.45 4.68 4.46
C ARG A 33 -3.99 4.30 4.14
N THR A 34 -3.75 3.68 2.99
CA THR A 34 -2.39 3.40 2.51
C THR A 34 -1.62 4.67 2.16
N ILE A 35 -2.29 5.70 1.61
CA ILE A 35 -1.67 7.01 1.36
C ILE A 35 -1.30 7.70 2.68
N ASP A 36 -2.16 7.61 3.71
CA ASP A 36 -1.83 8.12 5.04
C ASP A 36 -0.63 7.39 5.65
N LEU A 37 -0.53 6.07 5.46
CA LEU A 37 0.64 5.28 5.85
C LEU A 37 1.90 5.79 5.15
N TYR A 38 1.85 6.06 3.84
CA TYR A 38 2.96 6.61 3.08
C TYR A 38 3.44 7.95 3.64
N LYS A 39 2.52 8.90 3.90
CA LYS A 39 2.85 10.22 4.44
C LYS A 39 3.56 10.13 5.79
N ILE A 40 3.08 9.26 6.68
CA ILE A 40 3.69 9.05 7.99
C ILE A 40 5.05 8.39 7.86
N TYR A 41 5.16 7.39 6.99
CA TYR A 41 6.42 6.72 6.71
C TYR A 41 7.47 7.70 6.15
N TYR A 42 7.08 8.57 5.21
CA TYR A 42 7.96 9.57 4.62
C TYR A 42 8.55 10.51 5.67
N ASN A 43 7.72 11.03 6.58
CA ASN A 43 8.17 11.87 7.69
C ASN A 43 9.15 11.14 8.62
N PHE A 44 8.98 9.84 8.82
CA PHE A 44 9.91 9.04 9.62
C PHE A 44 11.22 8.74 8.87
N ALA A 45 11.14 8.50 7.56
CA ALA A 45 12.29 8.20 6.72
C ALA A 45 13.29 9.38 6.61
N GLU A 46 12.85 10.61 6.85
CA GLU A 46 13.75 11.77 6.99
C GLU A 46 14.70 11.64 8.17
N LEU A 47 14.28 10.95 9.23
CA LEU A 47 15.05 10.78 10.47
C LEU A 47 15.98 9.56 10.42
N PHE A 48 15.97 8.77 9.34
CA PHE A 48 16.75 7.55 9.25
C PHE A 48 18.23 7.87 9.03
N PRO A 49 19.16 7.09 9.61
CA PRO A 49 20.57 7.16 9.26
C PRO A 49 20.75 6.98 7.75
N LYS A 50 21.68 7.70 7.11
CA LYS A 50 21.89 7.66 5.65
C LYS A 50 21.99 6.23 5.10
N LYS A 51 22.73 5.35 5.80
CA LYS A 51 22.90 3.95 5.41
C LYS A 51 21.56 3.21 5.32
N ASP A 52 20.71 3.37 6.32
CA ASP A 52 19.44 2.65 6.42
C ASP A 52 18.36 3.26 5.53
N LYS A 53 18.39 4.59 5.36
CA LYS A 53 17.50 5.32 4.46
C LYS A 53 17.56 4.78 3.02
N TYR A 54 18.76 4.59 2.48
CA TYR A 54 18.94 4.11 1.10
C TYR A 54 18.88 2.59 0.94
N THR A 55 18.72 1.83 2.02
CA THR A 55 18.65 0.37 1.99
C THR A 55 17.24 -0.12 2.36
N ILE A 56 17.01 -0.44 3.63
CA ILE A 56 15.72 -0.91 4.12
C ILE A 56 14.65 0.19 4.03
N GLY A 57 15.04 1.45 4.21
CA GLY A 57 14.17 2.61 4.11
C GLY A 57 13.52 2.75 2.73
N ALA A 58 14.34 2.79 1.68
CA ALA A 58 13.91 2.82 0.29
C ALA A 58 13.13 1.55 -0.11
N THR A 59 13.49 0.40 0.45
CA THR A 59 12.76 -0.85 0.21
C THR A 59 11.33 -0.78 0.74
N CYS A 60 11.13 -0.33 1.99
CA CYS A 60 9.78 -0.15 2.53
C CYS A 60 8.96 0.86 1.71
N GLU A 61 9.57 1.97 1.32
CA GLU A 61 8.92 3.00 0.50
C GLU A 61 8.42 2.42 -0.81
N LYS A 62 9.28 1.64 -1.50
CA LYS A 62 8.92 0.93 -2.72
C LYS A 62 7.72 0.00 -2.52
N TYR A 63 7.70 -0.80 -1.44
CA TYR A 63 6.56 -1.68 -1.16
C TYR A 63 5.26 -0.89 -0.91
N ILE A 64 5.32 0.24 -0.20
CA ILE A 64 4.15 1.09 0.03
C ILE A 64 3.61 1.62 -1.30
N VAL A 65 4.49 2.13 -2.17
CA VAL A 65 4.10 2.62 -3.51
C VAL A 65 3.51 1.51 -4.36
N GLU A 66 4.13 0.32 -4.40
CA GLU A 66 3.58 -0.82 -5.15
C GLU A 66 2.19 -1.26 -4.64
N ILE A 67 1.94 -1.18 -3.34
CA ILE A 67 0.61 -1.46 -2.78
C ILE A 67 -0.39 -0.41 -3.27
N ILE A 68 -0.03 0.87 -3.25
CA ILE A 68 -0.87 1.96 -3.79
C ILE A 68 -1.21 1.70 -5.26
N GLU A 69 -0.21 1.36 -6.09
CA GLU A 69 -0.41 1.05 -7.50
C GLU A 69 -1.39 -0.11 -7.73
N ILE A 70 -1.26 -1.20 -6.98
CA ILE A 70 -2.16 -2.35 -7.10
C ILE A 70 -3.57 -2.01 -6.63
N LEU A 71 -3.71 -1.25 -5.55
CA LEU A 71 -5.00 -0.79 -5.04
C LEU A 71 -5.69 0.14 -6.04
N LEU A 72 -4.93 1.01 -6.72
CA LEU A 72 -5.43 1.84 -7.81
C LEU A 72 -5.95 0.99 -8.95
N GLN A 73 -5.17 0.02 -9.42
CA GLN A 73 -5.59 -0.90 -10.48
C GLN A 73 -6.86 -1.66 -10.10
N ALA A 74 -6.93 -2.18 -8.87
CA ALA A 74 -8.13 -2.83 -8.35
C ALA A 74 -9.36 -1.91 -8.24
N GLY A 75 -9.14 -0.60 -8.06
CA GLY A 75 -10.19 0.42 -8.09
C GLY A 75 -10.93 0.44 -9.42
N TYR A 76 -10.19 0.37 -10.53
CA TYR A 76 -10.72 0.48 -11.90
C TYR A 76 -11.31 -0.81 -12.48
N LEU A 77 -10.97 -1.98 -11.91
CA LEU A 77 -11.44 -3.27 -12.44
C LEU A 77 -12.92 -3.55 -12.13
N PRO A 78 -13.59 -4.45 -12.85
CA PRO A 78 -14.89 -4.99 -12.46
C PRO A 78 -14.74 -5.93 -11.24
N LYS A 79 -15.79 -6.08 -10.43
CA LYS A 79 -15.77 -6.82 -9.15
C LYS A 79 -15.15 -8.23 -9.25
N GLU A 80 -15.39 -8.92 -10.36
CA GLU A 80 -14.94 -10.29 -10.62
C GLU A 80 -13.41 -10.39 -10.78
N GLU A 81 -12.78 -9.34 -11.31
CA GLU A 81 -11.33 -9.31 -11.55
C GLU A 81 -10.56 -8.63 -10.41
N LYS A 82 -11.23 -8.05 -9.41
CA LYS A 82 -10.56 -7.36 -8.28
C LYS A 82 -9.83 -8.31 -7.35
N LEU A 83 -10.40 -9.49 -7.10
CA LEU A 83 -9.92 -10.42 -6.08
C LEU A 83 -8.42 -10.76 -6.20
N PRO A 84 -7.87 -11.11 -7.38
CA PRO A 84 -6.44 -11.37 -7.52
C PRO A 84 -5.55 -10.14 -7.23
N PHE A 85 -6.00 -8.94 -7.56
CA PHE A 85 -5.26 -7.71 -7.26
C PHE A 85 -5.26 -7.40 -5.77
N ILE A 86 -6.40 -7.55 -5.10
CA ILE A 86 -6.48 -7.36 -3.64
C ILE A 86 -5.62 -8.37 -2.91
N LYS A 87 -5.61 -9.63 -3.35
CA LYS A 87 -4.73 -10.67 -2.79
C LYS A 87 -3.25 -10.29 -2.98
N LYS A 88 -2.86 -9.87 -4.19
CA LYS A 88 -1.49 -9.42 -4.47
C LYS A 88 -1.06 -8.21 -3.63
N ALA A 89 -1.97 -7.26 -3.41
CA ALA A 89 -1.73 -6.12 -2.52
C ALA A 89 -1.58 -6.57 -1.06
N SER A 90 -2.40 -7.52 -0.61
CA SER A 90 -2.30 -8.12 0.73
C SER A 90 -0.97 -8.84 0.93
N ASP A 91 -0.51 -9.62 -0.04
CA ASP A 91 0.78 -10.34 0.04
C ASP A 91 1.95 -9.35 0.18
N LYS A 92 1.95 -8.27 -0.61
CA LYS A 92 2.95 -7.19 -0.47
C LYS A 92 2.84 -6.45 0.86
N PHE A 93 1.62 -6.27 1.36
CA PHE A 93 1.38 -5.66 2.65
C PHE A 93 1.91 -6.53 3.81
N ASP A 94 1.81 -7.85 3.71
CA ASP A 94 2.43 -8.77 4.66
C ASP A 94 3.95 -8.64 4.69
N ILE A 95 4.57 -8.51 3.52
CA ILE A 95 6.01 -8.24 3.41
C ILE A 95 6.38 -6.90 4.06
N LEU A 96 5.60 -5.84 3.81
CA LEU A 96 5.81 -4.52 4.42
C LEU A 96 5.78 -4.61 5.96
N LYS A 97 4.87 -5.39 6.55
CA LYS A 97 4.81 -5.58 8.01
C LYS A 97 6.12 -6.13 8.58
N VAL A 98 6.73 -7.09 7.89
CA VAL A 98 8.03 -7.65 8.30
C VAL A 98 9.11 -6.57 8.25
N PHE A 99 9.16 -5.77 7.19
CA PHE A 99 10.16 -4.70 7.08
C PHE A 99 9.98 -3.61 8.15
N ILE A 100 8.76 -3.20 8.46
CA ILE A 100 8.52 -2.22 9.54
C ILE A 100 8.95 -2.79 10.91
N ARG A 101 8.78 -4.09 11.14
CA ARG A 101 9.29 -4.75 12.34
C ARG A 101 10.82 -4.77 12.38
N LEU A 102 11.47 -5.04 11.25
CA LEU A 102 12.93 -4.97 11.13
C LEU A 102 13.47 -3.56 11.41
N LEU A 103 12.79 -2.49 10.96
CA LEU A 103 13.19 -1.11 11.28
C LEU A 103 13.26 -0.88 12.80
N ARG A 104 12.33 -1.47 13.56
CA ARG A 104 12.37 -1.41 15.03
C ARG A 104 13.48 -2.30 15.61
N GLU A 105 13.64 -3.53 15.13
CA GLU A 105 14.66 -4.46 15.63
C GLU A 105 16.09 -3.95 15.39
N LEU A 106 16.30 -3.20 14.30
CA LEU A 106 17.55 -2.50 13.99
C LEU A 106 17.69 -1.16 14.72
N ASN A 107 16.74 -0.78 15.58
CA ASN A 107 16.67 0.51 16.28
C ASN A 107 16.74 1.74 15.35
N ILE A 108 16.26 1.61 14.10
CA ILE A 108 16.17 2.71 13.14
C ILE A 108 14.99 3.63 13.51
N ILE A 109 13.91 3.05 14.04
CA ILE A 109 12.74 3.78 14.53
C ILE A 109 12.49 3.52 16.01
N ASP A 110 12.10 4.59 16.73
CA ASP A 110 11.71 4.48 18.14
C ASP A 110 10.38 3.74 18.32
N GLN A 111 10.16 3.22 19.52
CA GLN A 111 8.93 2.54 19.91
C GLN A 111 7.66 3.36 19.58
N LYS A 112 7.69 4.67 19.80
CA LYS A 112 6.55 5.57 19.52
C LYS A 112 6.20 5.60 18.02
N LYS A 113 7.21 5.72 17.15
CA LYS A 113 7.05 5.75 15.68
C LYS A 113 6.57 4.40 15.17
N TYR A 114 7.15 3.32 15.69
CA TYR A 114 6.73 1.96 15.38
C TYR A 114 5.26 1.72 15.75
N LEU A 115 4.81 2.14 16.94
CA LEU A 115 3.40 2.02 17.34
C LEU A 115 2.47 2.81 16.43
N ALA A 116 2.86 4.03 16.03
CA ALA A 116 2.07 4.84 15.10
C ALA A 116 1.87 4.13 13.74
N LEU A 117 2.93 3.56 13.18
CA LEU A 117 2.85 2.77 11.94
C LEU A 117 2.02 1.50 12.15
N GLN A 118 2.24 0.78 13.27
CA GLN A 118 1.55 -0.47 13.55
C GLN A 118 0.03 -0.28 13.66
N THR A 119 -0.45 0.80 14.28
CA THR A 119 -1.89 1.09 14.38
C THR A 119 -2.53 1.19 13.00
N ILE A 120 -1.90 1.92 12.08
CA ILE A 120 -2.40 2.11 10.71
C ILE A 120 -2.33 0.80 9.94
N ILE A 121 -1.25 0.04 10.11
CA ILE A 121 -1.08 -1.28 9.51
C ILE A 121 -2.20 -2.23 9.95
N GLN A 122 -2.56 -2.24 11.23
CA GLN A 122 -3.65 -3.10 11.73
C GLN A 122 -5.00 -2.71 11.13
N GLU A 123 -5.26 -1.41 10.95
CA GLU A 123 -6.45 -0.95 10.26
C GLU A 123 -6.48 -1.38 8.79
N ILE A 124 -5.40 -1.16 8.05
CA ILE A 124 -5.28 -1.56 6.64
C ILE A 124 -5.48 -3.08 6.51
N GLY A 125 -4.90 -3.89 7.40
CA GLY A 125 -5.10 -5.34 7.42
C GLY A 125 -6.56 -5.75 7.61
N ARG A 126 -7.30 -5.07 8.50
CA ARG A 126 -8.75 -5.28 8.66
C ARG A 126 -9.53 -4.90 7.40
N MET A 127 -9.14 -3.82 6.72
CA MET A 127 -9.76 -3.37 5.47
C MET A 127 -9.52 -4.37 4.34
N PHE A 128 -8.30 -4.91 4.21
CA PHE A 128 -7.99 -5.98 3.26
C PHE A 128 -8.88 -7.20 3.50
N GLY A 129 -8.99 -7.66 4.75
CA GLY A 129 -9.85 -8.79 5.10
C GLY A 129 -11.33 -8.53 4.82
N GLY A 130 -11.84 -7.33 5.11
CA GLY A 130 -13.22 -6.95 4.79
C GLY A 130 -13.47 -6.91 3.28
N TRP A 131 -12.52 -6.37 2.52
CA TRP A 131 -12.68 -6.25 1.07
C TRP A 131 -12.63 -7.62 0.39
N MET A 132 -11.73 -8.50 0.80
CA MET A 132 -11.67 -9.88 0.30
C MET A 132 -12.95 -10.68 0.60
N LYS A 133 -13.58 -10.47 1.77
CA LYS A 133 -14.86 -11.10 2.12
C LYS A 133 -16.05 -10.56 1.33
N SER A 134 -16.01 -9.30 0.92
CA SER A 134 -17.08 -8.67 0.15
C SER A 134 -17.10 -9.07 -1.33
N LEU A 135 -16.03 -9.68 -1.82
CA LEU A 135 -15.92 -10.15 -3.20
C LEU A 135 -16.35 -11.62 -3.28
N PRO A 136 -17.07 -12.01 -4.34
CA PRO A 136 -17.48 -13.39 -4.52
C PRO A 136 -16.24 -14.27 -4.65
N GLN A 137 -16.08 -15.24 -3.74
CA GLN A 137 -15.14 -16.33 -3.95
C GLN A 137 -15.81 -17.29 -4.93
N ASN A 138 -15.53 -17.13 -6.22
CA ASN A 138 -15.80 -18.19 -7.18
C ASN A 138 -14.94 -19.40 -6.78
N HIS A 139 -15.51 -20.24 -5.92
CA HIS A 139 -15.08 -21.63 -5.77
C HIS A 139 -15.38 -22.29 -7.11
N LEU A 140 -14.34 -22.46 -7.92
CA LEU A 140 -14.33 -23.45 -9.01
C LEU A 140 -14.02 -24.82 -8.41
#